data_AF-A0A8B6CVK9-F1
#
_entry.id   AF-A0A8B6CVK9-F1
#
_cell.length_a   1.000
_cell.length_b   1.000
_cell.length_c   1.000
_cell.angle_alpha   90.00
_cell.angle_beta   90.00
_cell.angle_gamma   90.00
#
_symmetry.space_group_name_H-M   'P 1'
#
loop_
_entity.id
_entity.type
_entity.pdbx_description
1 polymer ?
#
loop_
_entity_poly.entity_id
_entity_poly.type
_entity_poly.pdbx_seq_one_letter_code
_entity_poly.pdbx_strand_id
1 'polypeptide(L)'
;MERPNQNDVREWELKDGKLNFPDDLETSKDNHCSLDYPFTCNEVKKGITRLKSVEKWVRLFNSLISPIMTYGSEIWISDFNINLDTADKLPFEKVQNMIMKNILGVHGKASNLALRTELELYPVCFISYKLMFKYYARLTDIEVGNNPKFDLLKSAFIEDKKLYTQKSSCWVQSLHKLKKLINFDSLQISHNVFEDSLKTFINARFWVNLTILNLITQVN
;
A
#
# COMPACT_ATOMS: atom_id res chain seq x y z
N MET A 1 -9.35 -14.77 67.13
CA MET A 1 -8.90 -13.89 66.03
C MET A 1 -9.57 -14.38 64.76
N GLU A 2 -10.29 -13.46 64.14
CA GLU A 2 -11.54 -13.67 63.41
C GLU A 2 -11.32 -14.16 61.97
N ARG A 3 -12.24 -15.02 61.49
CA ARG A 3 -12.41 -15.28 60.06
C ARG A 3 -13.28 -14.16 59.48
N PRO A 4 -12.91 -13.56 58.34
CA PRO A 4 -13.77 -12.58 57.68
C PRO A 4 -14.95 -13.25 56.97
N ASN A 5 -16.00 -12.44 56.91
CA ASN A 5 -17.40 -12.73 56.68
C ASN A 5 -17.72 -13.20 55.25
N GLN A 6 -18.64 -14.16 55.16
CA GLN A 6 -19.19 -14.71 53.93
C GLN A 6 -20.44 -13.92 53.59
N ASN A 7 -20.33 -12.91 52.72
CA ASN A 7 -21.45 -12.23 52.04
C ASN A 7 -20.91 -11.31 50.95
N ASP A 8 -20.81 -11.83 49.72
CA ASP A 8 -21.06 -11.03 48.50
C ASP A 8 -21.12 -11.99 47.28
N VAL A 9 -22.11 -12.88 47.29
CA VAL A 9 -22.54 -13.56 46.05
C VAL A 9 -23.60 -12.67 45.44
N ARG A 10 -23.22 -11.83 44.47
CA ARG A 10 -24.20 -11.12 43.64
C ARG A 10 -24.71 -12.06 42.56
N GLU A 11 -25.94 -12.48 42.75
CA GLU A 11 -26.79 -13.08 41.72
C GLU A 11 -26.82 -12.18 40.48
N TRP A 12 -26.57 -12.76 39.32
CA TRP A 12 -26.79 -12.12 38.03
C TRP A 12 -28.24 -12.36 37.62
N GLU A 13 -29.16 -11.45 37.98
CA GLU A 13 -30.51 -11.47 37.41
C GLU A 13 -30.48 -10.94 35.98
N LEU A 14 -30.71 -11.84 35.01
CA LEU A 14 -31.07 -11.49 33.64
C LEU A 14 -32.55 -11.09 33.61
N LYS A 15 -32.84 -9.79 33.52
CA LYS A 15 -34.15 -9.29 33.11
C LYS A 15 -34.04 -8.70 31.70
N ASP A 16 -34.82 -9.28 30.79
CA ASP A 16 -35.17 -8.77 29.45
C ASP A 16 -34.03 -8.50 28.45
N GLY A 17 -32.97 -9.32 28.45
CA GLY A 17 -32.12 -9.52 27.28
C GLY A 17 -31.38 -8.30 26.72
N LYS A 18 -31.17 -7.24 27.51
CA LYS A 18 -30.36 -6.08 27.13
C LYS A 18 -29.38 -5.70 28.24
N LEU A 19 -28.12 -5.52 27.87
CA LEU A 19 -27.05 -5.04 28.75
C LEU A 19 -27.23 -3.53 28.96
N ASN A 20 -27.70 -3.12 30.14
CA ASN A 20 -27.75 -1.71 30.52
C ASN A 20 -26.44 -1.31 31.22
N PHE A 21 -25.74 -0.32 30.68
CA PHE A 21 -24.67 0.39 31.38
C PHE A 21 -25.27 1.58 32.14
N PRO A 22 -24.73 1.98 33.30
CA PRO A 22 -25.26 3.10 34.07
C PRO A 22 -25.02 4.42 33.35
N ASP A 23 -26.09 5.16 33.12
CA ASP A 23 -26.09 6.57 32.73
C ASP A 23 -25.69 7.41 33.93
N ASP A 24 -24.50 8.02 33.89
CA ASP A 24 -24.14 9.14 34.75
C ASP A 24 -23.30 10.13 33.95
N LEU A 25 -23.94 11.13 33.36
CA LEU A 25 -23.47 12.53 33.30
C LEU A 25 -24.51 13.38 32.55
N GLU A 26 -25.49 13.87 33.31
CA GLU A 26 -26.26 15.05 32.92
C GLU A 26 -25.32 16.24 32.73
N THR A 27 -25.45 16.96 31.62
CA THR A 27 -25.32 18.42 31.61
C THR A 27 -26.10 19.01 30.43
N SER A 28 -27.18 19.70 30.81
CA SER A 28 -27.69 20.92 30.17
C SER A 28 -28.15 20.83 28.71
N LYS A 29 -29.48 20.65 28.54
CA LYS A 29 -30.22 21.36 27.50
C LYS A 29 -30.03 22.86 27.73
N ASP A 30 -29.61 23.60 26.71
CA ASP A 30 -30.34 24.77 26.23
C ASP A 30 -29.58 25.55 25.14
N ASN A 31 -30.37 25.91 24.12
CA ASN A 31 -30.30 27.10 23.27
C ASN A 31 -29.37 27.15 22.04
N HIS A 32 -30.06 27.18 20.90
CA HIS A 32 -29.83 28.04 19.73
C HIS A 32 -28.38 28.14 19.21
N CYS A 33 -28.13 27.49 18.06
CA CYS A 33 -27.32 28.17 17.04
C CYS A 33 -27.63 27.65 15.63
N SER A 34 -28.05 28.58 14.80
CA SER A 34 -28.07 28.48 13.34
C SER A 34 -26.64 28.54 12.81
N LEU A 35 -26.36 27.73 11.78
CA LEU A 35 -25.17 27.75 10.91
C LEU A 35 -23.78 27.43 11.51
N ASP A 36 -23.11 26.53 10.78
CA ASP A 36 -21.66 26.31 10.63
C ASP A 36 -20.89 25.37 11.59
N TYR A 37 -20.62 24.18 11.03
CA TYR A 37 -19.66 23.10 11.36
C TYR A 37 -19.86 22.22 12.61
N PRO A 38 -20.19 20.92 12.45
CA PRO A 38 -20.16 19.96 13.55
C PRO A 38 -19.09 18.87 13.34
N PHE A 39 -17.84 19.14 13.69
CA PHE A 39 -16.95 18.06 14.14
C PHE A 39 -16.99 18.06 15.67
N THR A 40 -17.92 17.32 16.26
CA THR A 40 -17.97 17.16 17.71
C THR A 40 -16.75 16.40 18.22
N CYS A 41 -16.30 16.67 19.45
CA CYS A 41 -15.14 16.01 20.08
C CYS A 41 -15.21 14.47 20.06
N ASN A 42 -16.42 13.89 19.99
CA ASN A 42 -16.64 12.45 19.82
C ASN A 42 -16.30 11.93 18.42
N GLU A 43 -16.55 12.70 17.36
CA GLU A 43 -16.12 12.38 15.99
C GLU A 43 -14.60 12.43 15.89
N VAL A 44 -13.95 13.38 16.57
CA VAL A 44 -12.49 13.47 16.64
C VAL A 44 -11.89 12.28 17.40
N LYS A 45 -12.47 11.88 18.54
CA LYS A 45 -12.04 10.68 19.29
C LYS A 45 -12.28 9.38 18.52
N LYS A 46 -13.41 9.26 17.80
CA LYS A 46 -13.69 8.14 16.88
C LYS A 46 -12.71 8.14 15.69
N GLY A 47 -12.39 9.31 15.15
CA GLY A 47 -11.37 9.49 14.12
C GLY A 47 -10.00 9.02 14.59
N ILE A 48 -9.55 9.46 15.77
CA ILE A 48 -8.24 9.08 16.34
C ILE A 48 -8.16 7.58 16.65
N THR A 49 -9.21 6.97 17.20
CA THR A 49 -9.26 5.51 17.44
C THR A 49 -9.30 4.71 16.14
N ARG A 50 -10.01 5.21 15.13
CA ARG A 50 -10.01 4.65 13.78
C ARG A 50 -8.64 4.77 13.11
N LEU A 51 -7.94 5.91 13.22
CA LEU A 51 -6.59 6.10 12.69
C LEU A 51 -5.58 5.13 13.32
N LYS A 52 -5.65 4.92 14.64
CA LYS A 52 -4.85 3.88 15.33
C LYS A 52 -5.17 2.46 14.86
N SER A 53 -6.38 2.22 14.34
CA SER A 53 -6.77 0.95 13.71
C SER A 53 -6.21 0.85 12.29
N VAL A 54 -6.29 1.93 11.50
CA VAL A 54 -5.79 2.00 10.12
C VAL A 54 -4.30 1.69 10.06
N GLU A 55 -3.49 2.27 10.96
CA GLU A 55 -2.04 2.01 11.01
C GLU A 55 -1.73 0.52 11.21
N LYS A 56 -2.46 -0.15 12.12
CA LYS A 56 -2.30 -1.59 12.36
C LYS A 56 -2.66 -2.41 11.12
N TRP A 57 -3.72 -2.03 10.42
CA TRP A 57 -4.11 -2.69 9.18
C TRP A 57 -3.10 -2.49 8.06
N VAL A 58 -2.51 -1.29 7.93
CA VAL A 58 -1.43 -1.02 6.98
C VAL A 58 -0.21 -1.89 7.31
N ARG A 59 0.17 -2.00 8.59
CA ARG A 59 1.26 -2.90 9.03
C ARG A 59 0.94 -4.36 8.73
N LEU A 60 -0.29 -4.80 8.95
CA LEU A 60 -0.74 -6.15 8.64
C LEU A 60 -0.68 -6.42 7.13
N PHE A 61 -1.15 -5.48 6.32
CA PHE A 61 -1.07 -5.56 4.86
C PHE A 61 0.39 -5.68 4.41
N ASN A 62 1.28 -4.82 4.88
CA ASN A 62 2.69 -4.83 4.51
C ASN A 62 3.43 -6.10 4.96
N SER A 63 3.05 -6.67 6.10
CA SER A 63 3.74 -7.86 6.67
C SER A 63 3.20 -9.19 6.14
N LEU A 64 1.91 -9.29 5.85
CA LEU A 64 1.28 -10.56 5.44
C LEU A 64 0.86 -10.58 3.99
N ILE A 65 0.16 -9.54 3.53
CA ILE A 65 -0.47 -9.54 2.21
C ILE A 65 0.53 -9.15 1.12
N SER A 66 1.34 -8.11 1.37
CA SER A 66 2.33 -7.66 0.40
C SER A 66 3.30 -8.78 0.00
N PRO A 67 3.91 -9.57 0.91
CA PRO A 67 4.82 -10.64 0.52
C PRO A 67 4.16 -11.71 -0.36
N ILE A 68 2.91 -12.07 -0.07
CA ILE A 68 2.13 -13.03 -0.87
C ILE A 68 1.88 -12.45 -2.26
N MET A 69 1.46 -11.18 -2.34
CA MET A 69 1.18 -10.51 -3.61
C MET A 69 2.42 -10.31 -4.47
N THR A 70 3.59 -10.09 -3.85
CA THR A 70 4.85 -9.84 -4.56
C THR A 70 5.68 -11.10 -4.80
N TYR A 71 5.19 -12.26 -4.41
CA TYR A 71 5.92 -13.51 -4.59
C TYR A 71 6.15 -13.82 -6.07
N GLY A 72 7.41 -14.05 -6.45
CA GLY A 72 7.82 -14.30 -7.84
C GLY A 72 7.67 -13.09 -8.77
N SER A 73 7.38 -11.91 -8.23
CA SER A 73 7.13 -10.70 -9.02
C SER A 73 8.32 -10.23 -9.83
N GLU A 74 9.53 -10.68 -9.48
CA GLU A 74 10.73 -10.50 -10.27
C GLU A 74 10.64 -11.08 -11.69
N ILE A 75 9.80 -12.10 -11.91
CA ILE A 75 9.60 -12.72 -13.22
C ILE A 75 8.31 -12.20 -13.84
N TRP A 76 7.15 -12.43 -13.21
CA TRP A 76 5.85 -12.21 -13.87
C TRP A 76 5.50 -10.73 -14.12
N ILE A 77 6.14 -9.78 -13.43
CA ILE A 77 5.83 -8.35 -13.65
C ILE A 77 6.14 -7.90 -15.08
N SER A 78 7.03 -8.61 -15.79
CA SER A 78 7.38 -8.33 -17.19
C SER A 78 6.21 -8.54 -18.16
N ASP A 79 5.25 -9.38 -17.79
CA ASP A 79 4.14 -9.79 -18.65
C ASP A 79 3.05 -8.72 -18.69
N PHE A 80 3.06 -7.83 -17.70
CA PHE A 80 2.14 -6.70 -17.64
C PHE A 80 2.73 -5.51 -18.39
N ASN A 81 2.04 -5.07 -19.45
CA ASN A 81 2.34 -3.81 -20.12
C ASN A 81 1.85 -2.64 -19.26
N ILE A 82 2.65 -2.25 -18.27
CA ILE A 82 2.26 -1.23 -17.31
C ILE A 82 2.48 0.14 -17.94
N ASN A 83 1.38 0.74 -18.40
CA ASN A 83 1.29 2.18 -18.51
C ASN A 83 0.83 2.73 -17.17
N LEU A 84 1.42 3.84 -16.73
CA LEU A 84 1.10 4.47 -15.44
C LEU A 84 -0.39 4.81 -15.31
N ASP A 85 -1.02 5.22 -16.42
CA ASP A 85 -2.45 5.54 -16.47
C ASP A 85 -3.33 4.28 -16.34
N THR A 86 -2.74 3.10 -16.56
CA THR A 86 -3.42 1.80 -16.42
C THR A 86 -2.98 1.02 -15.19
N ALA A 87 -2.04 1.55 -14.38
CA ALA A 87 -1.50 0.84 -13.22
C ALA A 87 -2.63 0.40 -12.27
N ASP A 88 -3.60 1.27 -12.01
CA ASP A 88 -4.76 0.97 -11.15
C ASP A 88 -5.66 -0.17 -11.65
N LYS A 89 -5.56 -0.54 -12.94
CA LYS A 89 -6.34 -1.63 -13.53
C LYS A 89 -5.71 -3.00 -13.28
N LEU A 90 -4.45 -3.04 -12.84
CA LEU A 90 -3.72 -4.27 -12.57
C LEU A 90 -4.42 -5.07 -11.45
N PRO A 91 -4.43 -6.40 -11.53
CA PRO A 91 -5.18 -7.24 -10.60
C PRO A 91 -4.71 -7.04 -9.15
N PHE A 92 -3.41 -6.93 -8.93
CA PHE A 92 -2.84 -6.70 -7.61
C PHE A 92 -3.12 -5.29 -7.07
N GLU A 93 -3.14 -4.25 -7.92
CA GLU A 93 -3.52 -2.90 -7.49
C GLU A 93 -5.00 -2.84 -7.09
N LYS A 94 -5.88 -3.58 -7.77
CA LYS A 94 -7.29 -3.69 -7.39
C LYS A 94 -7.45 -4.28 -5.99
N VAL A 95 -6.67 -5.31 -5.66
CA VAL A 95 -6.70 -5.92 -4.33
C VAL A 95 -6.26 -4.93 -3.26
N GLN A 96 -5.12 -4.24 -3.46
CA GLN A 96 -4.65 -3.20 -2.54
C GLN A 96 -5.72 -2.12 -2.36
N ASN A 97 -6.23 -1.55 -3.45
CA ASN A 97 -7.22 -0.47 -3.40
C ASN A 97 -8.52 -0.91 -2.72
N MET A 98 -9.00 -2.14 -2.98
CA MET A 98 -10.19 -2.68 -2.32
C MET A 98 -9.99 -2.78 -0.80
N ILE A 99 -8.88 -3.37 -0.37
CA ILE A 99 -8.56 -3.55 1.06
C ILE A 99 -8.48 -2.18 1.75
N MET A 100 -7.76 -1.23 1.15
CA MET A 100 -7.59 0.10 1.74
C MET A 100 -8.89 0.90 1.78
N LYS A 101 -9.75 0.78 0.76
CA LYS A 101 -11.07 1.43 0.75
C LYS A 101 -11.95 0.91 1.87
N ASN A 102 -11.91 -0.40 2.11
CA ASN A 102 -12.63 -1.05 3.20
C ASN A 102 -12.10 -0.60 4.57
N ILE A 103 -10.77 -0.51 4.75
CA ILE A 103 -10.14 -0.03 5.99
C ILE A 103 -10.54 1.42 6.30
N LEU A 104 -10.48 2.30 5.29
CA LEU A 104 -10.89 3.70 5.41
C LEU A 104 -12.41 3.89 5.42
N GLY A 105 -13.19 2.82 5.18
CA GLY A 105 -14.66 2.85 5.03
C GLY A 105 -15.13 3.92 4.05
N VAL A 106 -14.39 4.11 2.97
CA VAL A 106 -14.78 5.02 1.87
C VAL A 106 -15.51 4.25 0.78
N HIS A 107 -16.28 4.97 -0.04
CA HIS A 107 -17.02 4.35 -1.13
C HIS A 107 -16.08 3.67 -2.14
N GLY A 108 -16.54 2.58 -2.77
CA GLY A 108 -15.75 1.83 -3.77
C GLY A 108 -15.27 2.67 -4.96
N LYS A 109 -15.98 3.76 -5.27
CA LYS A 109 -15.63 4.74 -6.32
C LYS A 109 -14.70 5.88 -5.87
N ALA A 110 -14.26 5.89 -4.61
CA ALA A 110 -13.34 6.91 -4.12
C ALA A 110 -12.03 6.91 -4.92
N SER A 111 -11.38 8.08 -4.99
CA SER A 111 -10.11 8.24 -5.71
C SER A 111 -9.02 7.35 -5.09
N ASN A 112 -8.46 6.45 -5.90
CA ASN A 112 -7.34 5.59 -5.47
C ASN A 112 -6.08 6.41 -5.18
N LEU A 113 -5.93 7.57 -5.85
CA LEU A 113 -4.79 8.45 -5.63
C LEU A 113 -4.87 9.08 -4.24
N ALA A 114 -6.02 9.67 -3.89
CA ALA A 114 -6.25 10.29 -2.58
C ALA A 114 -6.10 9.28 -1.43
N LEU A 115 -6.56 8.04 -1.66
CA LEU A 115 -6.42 6.97 -0.68
C LEU A 115 -4.95 6.59 -0.44
N ARG A 116 -4.13 6.53 -1.49
CA ARG A 116 -2.72 6.19 -1.37
C ARG A 116 -1.92 7.32 -0.72
N THR A 117 -2.27 8.58 -0.99
CA THR A 117 -1.65 9.73 -0.31
C THR A 117 -1.99 9.77 1.17
N GLU A 118 -3.24 9.52 1.54
CA GLU A 118 -3.69 9.53 2.93
C GLU A 118 -2.99 8.44 3.76
N LEU A 119 -2.74 7.28 3.16
CA LEU A 119 -2.13 6.12 3.82
C LEU A 119 -0.61 6.03 3.64
N GLU A 120 0.00 6.97 2.91
CA GLU A 120 1.43 6.95 2.53
C GLU A 120 1.85 5.62 1.87
N LEU A 121 0.95 5.04 1.06
CA LEU A 121 1.15 3.72 0.43
C LEU A 121 1.62 3.83 -1.01
N TYR A 122 2.68 3.09 -1.32
CA TYR A 122 3.10 2.88 -2.69
C TYR A 122 2.25 1.81 -3.38
N PRO A 123 2.00 1.94 -4.70
CA PRO A 123 1.41 0.87 -5.49
C PRO A 123 2.28 -0.41 -5.50
N VAL A 124 1.67 -1.58 -5.42
CA VAL A 124 2.36 -2.89 -5.42
C VAL A 124 3.24 -3.11 -6.66
N CYS A 125 2.89 -2.56 -7.84
CA CYS A 125 3.74 -2.67 -9.03
C CYS A 125 5.15 -2.14 -8.78
N PHE A 126 5.32 -1.09 -7.97
CA PHE A 126 6.63 -0.53 -7.67
C PHE A 126 7.48 -1.46 -6.81
N ILE A 127 6.86 -2.13 -5.83
CA ILE A 127 7.52 -3.15 -5.02
C ILE A 127 7.97 -4.30 -5.93
N SER A 128 7.11 -4.69 -6.87
CA SER A 128 7.41 -5.73 -7.85
C SER A 128 8.60 -5.37 -8.75
N TYR A 129 8.65 -4.13 -9.23
CA TYR A 129 9.78 -3.65 -10.02
C TYR A 129 11.09 -3.60 -9.24
N LYS A 130 11.04 -3.17 -7.99
CA LYS A 130 12.20 -3.22 -7.10
C LYS A 130 12.78 -4.63 -7.00
N LEU A 131 11.92 -5.64 -6.86
CA LEU A 131 12.33 -7.04 -6.82
C LEU A 131 12.89 -7.50 -8.17
N MET A 132 12.28 -7.09 -9.29
CA MET A 132 12.77 -7.37 -10.64
C MET A 132 14.19 -6.82 -10.88
N PHE A 133 14.47 -5.57 -10.51
CA PHE A 133 15.82 -4.99 -10.64
C PHE A 133 16.83 -5.67 -9.72
N LYS A 134 16.44 -5.98 -8.47
CA LYS A 134 17.29 -6.74 -7.54
C LYS A 134 17.62 -8.11 -8.10
N TYR A 135 16.65 -8.76 -8.75
CA TYR A 135 16.85 -10.04 -9.40
C TYR A 135 17.79 -9.93 -10.59
N TYR A 136 17.63 -8.90 -11.43
CA TYR A 136 18.54 -8.62 -12.54
C TYR A 136 19.99 -8.43 -12.07
N ALA A 137 20.22 -7.64 -11.01
CA ALA A 137 21.54 -7.46 -10.41
C ALA A 137 22.14 -8.80 -9.94
N ARG A 138 21.34 -9.64 -9.28
CA ARG A 138 21.76 -11.00 -8.90
C ARG A 138 22.15 -11.83 -10.11
N LEU A 139 21.41 -11.76 -11.21
CA LEU A 139 21.73 -12.51 -12.44
C LEU A 139 23.03 -12.03 -13.08
N THR A 140 23.30 -10.72 -13.08
CA THR A 140 24.59 -10.18 -13.57
C THR A 140 25.76 -10.63 -12.72
N ASP A 141 25.59 -10.72 -11.39
CA ASP A 141 26.64 -11.22 -10.51
C ASP A 141 26.91 -12.72 -10.74
N ILE A 142 25.86 -13.51 -10.97
CA ILE A 142 25.96 -14.94 -11.31
C ILE A 142 26.63 -15.16 -12.67
N GLU A 143 26.37 -14.28 -13.63
CA GLU A 143 27.00 -14.34 -14.96
C GLU A 143 28.52 -14.14 -14.88
N VAL A 144 28.98 -13.18 -14.08
CA VAL A 144 30.41 -12.93 -13.81
C VAL A 144 31.02 -14.04 -12.96
N GLY A 145 30.23 -14.60 -12.02
CA GLY A 145 30.64 -15.73 -11.19
C GLY A 145 30.80 -17.03 -11.98
N ASN A 146 31.77 -17.85 -11.56
CA ASN A 146 31.98 -19.21 -12.07
C ASN A 146 31.49 -20.25 -11.06
N ASN A 147 30.25 -20.11 -10.57
CA ASN A 147 29.66 -21.06 -9.62
C ASN A 147 28.78 -22.08 -10.36
N PRO A 148 29.15 -23.39 -10.37
CA PRO A 148 28.42 -24.42 -11.10
C PRO A 148 26.99 -24.66 -10.59
N LYS A 149 26.66 -24.18 -9.37
CA LYS A 149 25.32 -24.35 -8.78
C LYS A 149 24.21 -23.66 -9.58
N PHE A 150 24.56 -22.63 -10.37
CA PHE A 150 23.59 -21.79 -11.08
C PHE A 150 23.70 -21.89 -12.60
N ASP A 151 24.34 -22.93 -13.13
CA ASP A 151 24.59 -23.06 -14.58
C ASP A 151 23.32 -22.98 -15.42
N LEU A 152 22.24 -23.66 -14.99
CA LEU A 152 20.96 -23.60 -15.71
C LEU A 152 20.40 -22.17 -15.76
N LEU A 153 20.46 -21.46 -14.63
CA LEU A 153 19.96 -20.09 -14.53
C LEU A 153 20.82 -19.12 -15.36
N LYS A 154 22.13 -19.31 -15.34
CA LYS A 154 23.09 -18.56 -16.15
C LYS A 154 22.84 -18.77 -17.64
N SER A 155 22.67 -20.02 -18.08
CA SER A 155 22.32 -20.34 -19.47
C SER A 155 21.00 -19.71 -19.90
N ALA A 156 19.95 -19.81 -19.08
CA ALA A 156 18.67 -19.18 -19.36
C ALA A 156 18.78 -17.65 -19.51
N PHE A 157 19.56 -17.00 -18.64
CA PHE A 157 19.78 -15.56 -18.70
C PHE A 157 20.57 -15.14 -19.95
N ILE A 158 21.60 -15.90 -20.32
CA ILE A 158 22.38 -15.66 -21.54
C ILE A 158 21.49 -15.79 -22.79
N GLU A 159 20.62 -16.80 -22.85
CA GLU A 159 19.67 -16.95 -23.95
C GLU A 159 18.66 -15.79 -24.00
N ASP A 160 18.14 -15.32 -22.87
CA ASP A 160 17.23 -14.17 -22.84
C ASP A 160 17.89 -12.89 -23.36
N LYS A 161 19.19 -12.67 -23.07
CA LYS A 161 19.97 -11.57 -23.66
C LYS A 161 20.18 -11.71 -25.17
N LYS A 162 20.38 -12.93 -25.67
CA LYS A 162 20.47 -13.19 -27.11
C LYS A 162 19.15 -12.85 -27.80
N LEU A 163 18.02 -13.27 -27.22
CA LEU A 163 16.68 -12.95 -27.71
C LEU A 163 16.44 -11.42 -27.74
N TYR A 164 16.93 -10.70 -26.74
CA TYR A 164 16.88 -9.23 -26.74
C TYR A 164 17.63 -8.62 -27.92
N THR A 165 18.83 -9.13 -28.24
CA THR A 165 19.61 -8.68 -29.40
C THR A 165 18.91 -8.99 -30.72
N GLN A 166 18.17 -10.10 -30.77
CA GLN A 166 17.34 -10.51 -31.91
C GLN A 166 16.01 -9.73 -32.00
N LYS A 167 15.76 -8.74 -31.13
CA LYS A 167 14.53 -7.94 -31.05
C LYS A 167 13.26 -8.76 -30.81
N SER A 168 13.39 -9.94 -30.23
CA SER A 168 12.24 -10.76 -29.83
C SER A 168 11.67 -10.29 -28.49
N SER A 169 10.39 -10.59 -28.22
CA SER A 169 9.77 -10.33 -26.93
C SER A 169 10.43 -11.19 -25.86
N CYS A 170 11.08 -10.56 -24.89
CA CYS A 170 11.82 -11.23 -23.82
C CYS A 170 11.68 -10.44 -22.50
N TRP A 171 12.03 -11.08 -21.39
CA TRP A 171 11.94 -10.48 -20.07
C TRP A 171 12.88 -9.26 -19.94
N VAL A 172 14.10 -9.36 -20.47
CA VAL A 172 15.07 -8.24 -20.54
C VAL A 172 14.50 -7.03 -21.31
N GLN A 173 13.66 -7.23 -22.32
CA GLN A 173 13.04 -6.12 -23.05
C GLN A 173 12.10 -5.30 -22.14
N SER A 174 11.31 -5.97 -21.30
CA SER A 174 10.41 -5.30 -20.35
C SER A 174 11.20 -4.46 -19.34
N LEU A 175 12.35 -4.96 -18.88
CA LEU A 175 13.30 -4.19 -18.06
C LEU A 175 13.78 -2.92 -18.75
N HIS A 176 14.20 -3.00 -20.02
CA HIS A 176 14.66 -1.83 -20.78
C HIS A 176 13.53 -0.82 -21.06
N LYS A 177 12.31 -1.29 -21.33
CA LYS A 177 11.13 -0.41 -21.45
C LYS A 177 10.89 0.36 -20.15
N LEU A 178 10.94 -0.33 -19.02
CA LEU A 178 10.77 0.29 -17.71
C LEU A 178 11.89 1.28 -17.39
N LYS A 179 13.15 0.91 -17.66
CA LYS A 179 14.31 1.82 -17.54
C LYS A 179 14.07 3.13 -18.29
N LYS A 180 13.57 3.04 -19.53
CA LYS A 180 13.24 4.20 -20.36
C LYS A 180 12.10 5.03 -19.77
N LEU A 181 11.07 4.38 -19.23
CA LEU A 181 9.93 5.06 -18.60
C LEU A 181 10.33 5.86 -17.36
N ILE A 182 11.24 5.32 -16.54
CA ILE A 182 11.70 5.96 -15.30
C ILE A 182 12.89 6.91 -15.56
N ASN A 183 13.40 6.97 -16.81
CA ASN A 183 14.55 7.78 -17.21
C ASN A 183 15.81 7.49 -16.38
N PHE A 184 16.15 6.21 -16.21
CA PHE A 184 17.41 5.81 -15.59
C PHE A 184 18.55 5.68 -16.60
N ASP A 185 19.76 6.08 -16.22
CA ASP A 185 20.94 6.01 -17.09
C ASP A 185 21.57 4.60 -17.14
N SER A 186 21.53 3.83 -16.05
CA SER A 186 22.12 2.48 -15.96
C SER A 186 21.10 1.42 -15.48
N LEU A 187 21.38 0.14 -15.74
CA LEU A 187 20.64 -0.99 -15.13
C LEU A 187 21.32 -1.51 -13.85
N GLN A 188 22.57 -1.09 -13.62
CA GLN A 188 23.30 -1.34 -12.39
C GLN A 188 23.13 -0.12 -11.49
N ILE A 189 21.97 -0.08 -10.83
CA ILE A 189 21.62 1.00 -9.91
C ILE A 189 21.75 0.45 -8.51
N SER A 190 22.43 1.17 -7.62
CA SER A 190 22.42 0.81 -6.21
C SER A 190 20.99 0.90 -5.67
N HIS A 191 20.65 0.03 -4.73
CA HIS A 191 19.29 -0.07 -4.19
C HIS A 191 18.72 1.29 -3.73
N ASN A 192 19.56 2.14 -3.12
CA ASN A 192 19.18 3.47 -2.64
C ASN A 192 18.86 4.43 -3.79
N VAL A 193 19.69 4.45 -4.85
CA VAL A 193 19.47 5.33 -6.01
C VAL A 193 18.19 4.93 -6.74
N PHE A 194 17.87 3.63 -6.79
CA PHE A 194 16.62 3.17 -7.38
C PHE A 194 15.40 3.64 -6.59
N GLU A 195 15.44 3.51 -5.26
CA GLU A 195 14.38 4.01 -4.39
C GLU A 195 14.21 5.53 -4.51
N ASP A 196 15.30 6.29 -4.54
CA ASP A 196 15.24 7.75 -4.56
C ASP A 196 14.71 8.27 -5.91
N SER A 197 15.11 7.66 -7.02
CA SER A 197 14.57 7.99 -8.33
C SER A 197 13.12 7.54 -8.49
N LEU A 198 12.71 6.40 -7.92
CA LEU A 198 11.30 6.01 -7.86
C LEU A 198 10.48 6.99 -7.01
N LYS A 199 10.98 7.36 -5.83
CA LYS A 199 10.34 8.36 -4.96
C LYS A 199 10.24 9.70 -5.68
N THR A 200 11.29 10.11 -6.39
CA THR A 200 11.30 11.35 -7.19
C THR A 200 10.29 11.27 -8.34
N PHE A 201 10.22 10.15 -9.05
CA PHE A 201 9.27 9.91 -10.13
C PHE A 201 7.81 9.96 -9.63
N ILE A 202 7.56 9.29 -8.51
CA ILE A 202 6.27 9.29 -7.82
C ILE A 202 5.95 10.70 -7.36
N ASN A 203 6.83 11.36 -6.60
CA ASN A 203 6.62 12.71 -6.11
C ASN A 203 6.37 13.70 -7.26
N ALA A 204 7.18 13.69 -8.33
CA ALA A 204 6.97 14.55 -9.48
C ALA A 204 5.57 14.37 -10.10
N ARG A 205 5.05 13.14 -10.15
CA ARG A 205 3.71 12.85 -10.68
C ARG A 205 2.60 13.15 -9.67
N PHE A 206 2.83 12.89 -8.38
CA PHE A 206 1.88 13.13 -7.29
C PHE A 206 1.70 14.62 -7.01
N TRP A 207 2.79 15.40 -6.97
CA TRP A 207 2.74 16.85 -6.77
C TRP A 207 2.13 17.58 -7.96
N VAL A 208 2.43 17.18 -9.20
CA VAL A 208 1.75 17.75 -10.38
C VAL A 208 0.23 17.56 -10.31
N ASN A 209 -0.23 16.37 -9.88
CA ASN A 209 -1.66 16.11 -9.73
C ASN A 209 -2.29 16.82 -8.52
N LEU A 210 -1.57 16.98 -7.40
CA LEU A 210 -2.06 17.71 -6.23
C LEU A 210 -2.23 19.20 -6.53
N THR A 211 -1.30 19.81 -7.26
CA THR A 211 -1.38 21.21 -7.69
C THR A 211 -2.55 21.41 -8.66
N ILE A 212 -2.79 20.47 -9.58
CA ILE A 212 -3.95 20.50 -10.48
C ILE A 212 -5.26 20.32 -9.70
N LEU A 213 -5.32 19.40 -8.74
CA LEU A 213 -6.52 19.21 -7.92
C LEU A 213 -6.84 20.46 -7.09
N ASN A 214 -5.82 21.04 -6.46
CA ASN A 214 -5.94 22.26 -5.66
C ASN A 214 -6.37 23.46 -6.53
N LEU A 215 -5.86 23.57 -7.76
CA LEU A 215 -6.29 24.58 -8.72
C LEU A 215 -7.75 24.40 -9.16
N ILE A 216 -8.21 23.16 -9.34
CA ILE A 216 -9.61 22.87 -9.71
C ILE A 216 -10.57 23.16 -8.54
N THR A 217 -10.16 22.90 -7.30
CA THR A 217 -10.96 23.22 -6.10
C THR A 217 -10.96 24.70 -5.72
N GLN A 218 -10.06 25.52 -6.29
CA GLN A 218 -10.06 26.98 -6.10
C GLN A 218 -10.88 27.72 -7.17
N VAL A 219 -11.33 27.02 -8.22
CA VAL A 219 -12.08 27.58 -9.36
C VAL A 219 -13.58 27.23 -9.30
N ASN A 220 -14.02 26.43 -8.31
CA ASN A 220 -15.43 26.20 -7.97
C ASN A 220 -15.73 26.75 -6.58
#